data_AF-A0A1C5EH95-F1
#
_entry.id   AF-A0A1C5EH95-F1
#
_cell.length_a   1.000
_cell.length_b   1.000
_cell.length_c   1.000
_cell.angle_alpha   90.00
_cell.angle_beta   90.00
_cell.angle_gamma   90.00
#
_symmetry.space_group_name_H-M   'P 1'
#
loop_
_entity.id
_entity.type
_entity.pdbx_description
1 polymer ?
#
loop_
_entity_poly.entity_id
_entity_poly.type
_entity_poly.pdbx_seq_one_letter_code
_entity_poly.pdbx_strand_id
1 'polypeptide(L)'
;MSQTKVSNIESGKLTPALVDVELILDALGAEGALAAEILALARSANTEWQDHWNSRRRGLDKKQNELARLEAVSTEFRYFLLSMITGLLATPEYVRASIADVPGDQSKTIAKKLERQSVLVNPEKRFTFLLTEQAARWPLLPPIEMAMQLDRLVSVSRIPNVRLGVIPLGGHIPERPLNTFTVYDRRLATVETGTGALILRDHRDVSAYREDFQRYEGYAVWGDECRALLAEWA
;
A
#
# COMPACT_ATOMS: atom_id res chain seq x y z
N MET A 1 17.56 -20.15 -15.70
CA MET A 1 16.10 -19.91 -15.91
C MET A 1 15.52 -21.02 -16.78
N SER A 2 14.20 -21.25 -16.78
CA SER A 2 13.59 -22.25 -17.66
C SER A 2 13.45 -21.75 -19.11
N GLN A 3 13.52 -22.65 -20.09
CA GLN A 3 13.39 -22.31 -21.52
C GLN A 3 12.07 -21.60 -21.83
N THR A 4 10.97 -22.04 -21.21
CA THR A 4 9.65 -21.40 -21.37
C THR A 4 9.65 -19.94 -20.88
N LYS A 5 10.36 -19.64 -19.78
CA LYS A 5 10.45 -18.28 -19.25
C LYS A 5 11.23 -17.37 -20.20
N VAL A 6 12.37 -17.85 -20.70
CA VAL A 6 13.19 -17.14 -21.69
C VAL A 6 12.38 -16.83 -22.96
N SER A 7 11.72 -17.85 -23.52
CA SER A 7 10.90 -17.66 -24.74
C SER A 7 9.77 -16.65 -24.57
N ASN A 8 9.12 -16.60 -23.40
CA ASN A 8 8.09 -15.61 -23.12
C ASN A 8 8.66 -14.19 -22.98
N ILE A 9 9.87 -14.03 -22.44
CA ILE A 9 10.57 -12.74 -22.36
C ILE A 9 10.94 -12.27 -23.77
N GLU A 10 11.58 -13.12 -24.57
CA GLU A 10 12.01 -12.81 -25.94
C GLU A 10 10.84 -12.48 -26.88
N SER A 11 9.69 -13.12 -26.69
CA SER A 11 8.47 -12.85 -27.48
C SER A 11 7.63 -11.70 -26.93
N GLY A 12 8.09 -10.99 -25.89
CA GLY A 12 7.37 -9.86 -25.29
C GLY A 12 6.08 -10.25 -24.54
N LYS A 13 5.86 -11.53 -24.27
CA LYS A 13 4.69 -12.04 -23.53
C LYS A 13 4.84 -11.92 -22.01
N LEU A 14 6.07 -11.78 -21.52
CA LEU A 14 6.41 -11.63 -20.11
C LEU A 14 7.41 -10.49 -19.94
N THR A 15 7.06 -9.46 -19.18
CA THR A 15 8.02 -8.47 -18.71
C THR A 15 9.00 -9.15 -17.74
N PRO A 16 10.32 -9.19 -18.04
CA PRO A 16 11.29 -9.84 -17.17
C PRO A 16 11.42 -9.08 -15.85
N ALA A 17 11.52 -9.81 -14.73
CA ALA A 17 11.92 -9.19 -13.47
C ALA A 17 13.39 -8.75 -13.56
N LEU A 18 13.82 -7.81 -12.72
CA LEU A 18 15.21 -7.31 -12.79
C LEU A 18 16.25 -8.41 -12.63
N VAL A 19 16.01 -9.37 -11.74
CA VAL A 19 16.88 -10.54 -11.56
C VAL A 19 16.97 -11.40 -12.81
N ASP A 20 15.90 -11.49 -13.60
CA ASP A 20 15.92 -12.21 -14.88
C ASP A 20 16.81 -11.48 -15.88
N VAL A 21 16.74 -10.14 -15.90
CA VAL A 21 17.59 -9.29 -16.75
C VAL A 21 19.05 -9.37 -16.32
N GLU A 22 19.36 -9.34 -15.03
CA GLU A 22 20.72 -9.53 -14.49
C GLU A 22 21.30 -10.88 -14.92
N LEU A 23 20.53 -11.96 -14.77
CA LEU A 23 20.95 -13.31 -15.19
C LEU A 23 21.18 -13.40 -16.70
N ILE A 24 20.37 -12.71 -17.50
CA ILE A 24 20.54 -12.66 -18.96
C ILE A 24 21.81 -11.88 -19.32
N LEU A 25 22.02 -10.70 -18.71
CA LEU A 25 23.19 -9.87 -18.98
C LEU A 25 24.49 -10.60 -18.60
N ASP A 26 24.50 -11.25 -17.44
CA ASP A 26 25.64 -12.07 -16.98
C ASP A 26 25.91 -13.23 -17.94
N ALA A 27 24.86 -13.98 -18.34
CA ALA A 27 25.00 -15.08 -19.29
C ALA A 27 25.48 -14.63 -20.69
N LEU A 28 25.19 -13.38 -21.08
CA LEU A 28 25.63 -12.79 -22.34
C LEU A 28 26.98 -12.06 -22.24
N GLY A 29 27.58 -11.98 -21.04
CA GLY A 29 28.81 -11.21 -20.79
C GLY A 29 28.66 -9.72 -21.07
N ALA A 30 27.44 -9.18 -20.93
CA ALA A 30 27.15 -7.77 -21.16
C ALA A 30 27.47 -6.97 -19.89
N GLU A 31 28.41 -6.03 -20.02
CA GLU A 31 28.89 -5.20 -18.90
C GLU A 31 28.86 -3.70 -19.25
N GLY A 32 29.20 -2.87 -18.26
CA GLY A 32 29.38 -1.43 -18.45
C GLY A 32 28.08 -0.68 -18.75
N ALA A 33 28.17 0.34 -19.61
CA ALA A 33 27.07 1.28 -19.87
C ALA A 33 25.82 0.60 -20.44
N LEU A 34 26.00 -0.40 -21.32
CA LEU A 34 24.89 -1.12 -21.94
C LEU A 34 24.10 -1.94 -20.91
N ALA A 35 24.79 -2.65 -20.02
CA ALA A 35 24.15 -3.39 -18.94
C ALA A 35 23.37 -2.45 -17.99
N ALA A 36 23.96 -1.29 -17.65
CA ALA A 36 23.29 -0.29 -16.83
C ALA A 36 22.03 0.28 -17.50
N GLU A 37 22.09 0.54 -18.80
CA GLU A 37 20.94 1.02 -19.59
C GLU A 37 19.81 -0.03 -19.66
N ILE A 38 20.15 -1.29 -19.96
CA ILE A 38 19.17 -2.38 -20.02
C ILE A 38 18.52 -2.61 -18.64
N LEU A 39 19.29 -2.54 -17.56
CA LEU A 39 18.73 -2.61 -16.20
C LEU A 39 17.83 -1.41 -15.88
N ALA A 40 18.16 -0.20 -16.34
CA ALA A 40 17.30 0.97 -16.16
C ALA A 40 15.97 0.84 -16.95
N LEU A 41 16.02 0.31 -18.17
CA LEU A 41 14.83 0.00 -18.96
C LEU A 41 13.97 -1.07 -18.27
N ALA A 42 14.60 -2.12 -17.74
CA ALA A 42 13.90 -3.16 -17.00
C ALA A 42 13.23 -2.63 -15.73
N ARG A 43 13.90 -1.74 -14.96
CA ARG A 43 13.28 -1.06 -13.81
C ARG A 43 12.08 -0.23 -14.22
N SER A 44 12.22 0.53 -15.32
CA SER A 44 11.15 1.37 -15.85
C SER A 44 9.96 0.53 -16.31
N ALA A 45 10.20 -0.60 -16.98
CA ALA A 45 9.15 -1.53 -17.42
C ALA A 45 8.44 -2.25 -16.26
N ASN A 46 9.13 -2.44 -15.13
CA ASN A 46 8.56 -3.01 -13.91
C ASN A 46 7.93 -1.97 -12.97
N THR A 47 8.09 -0.67 -13.28
CA THR A 47 7.45 0.44 -12.59
C THR A 47 6.20 0.82 -13.36
N GLU A 48 5.05 0.39 -12.86
CA GLU A 48 3.77 0.73 -13.48
C GLU A 48 3.19 1.96 -12.79
N TRP A 49 2.95 3.01 -13.58
CA TRP A 49 2.24 4.21 -13.12
C TRP A 49 0.73 4.03 -13.34
N GLN A 50 -0.02 4.05 -12.25
CA GLN A 50 -1.48 4.06 -12.29
C GLN A 50 -2.00 5.48 -12.10
N ASP A 51 -2.38 6.12 -13.20
CA ASP A 51 -2.97 7.45 -13.19
C ASP A 51 -4.38 7.44 -12.55
N HIS A 52 -4.54 8.25 -11.50
CA HIS A 52 -5.82 8.41 -10.80
C HIS A 52 -6.88 9.08 -11.68
N TRP A 53 -6.52 9.99 -12.58
CA TRP A 53 -7.46 10.62 -13.50
C TRP A 53 -8.04 9.62 -14.49
N ASN A 54 -7.18 8.77 -15.04
CA ASN A 54 -7.62 7.68 -15.92
C ASN A 54 -8.42 6.61 -15.17
N SER A 55 -8.09 6.33 -13.91
CA SER A 55 -8.87 5.42 -13.05
C SER A 55 -10.25 6.00 -12.69
N ARG A 56 -10.34 7.30 -12.38
CA ARG A 56 -11.61 8.03 -12.18
C ARG A 56 -12.48 7.98 -13.44
N ARG A 57 -11.88 8.17 -14.63
CA ARG A 57 -12.59 8.04 -15.93
C ARG A 57 -13.01 6.62 -16.29
N ARG A 58 -12.20 5.61 -15.97
CA ARG A 58 -12.44 4.19 -16.35
C ARG A 58 -13.31 3.42 -15.34
N GLY A 59 -13.62 4.04 -14.20
CA GLY A 59 -14.36 3.48 -13.07
C GLY A 59 -13.44 3.06 -11.92
N LEU A 60 -13.63 3.66 -10.74
CA LEU A 60 -12.86 3.32 -9.52
C LEU A 60 -13.07 1.87 -9.06
N ASP A 61 -14.15 1.23 -9.49
CA ASP A 61 -14.47 -0.15 -9.21
C ASP A 61 -13.50 -1.15 -9.85
N LYS A 62 -12.81 -0.77 -10.95
CA LYS A 62 -11.72 -1.56 -11.55
C LYS A 62 -10.45 -1.53 -10.70
N LYS A 63 -10.05 -0.36 -10.16
CA LYS A 63 -8.94 -0.26 -9.19
C LYS A 63 -9.21 -1.13 -7.97
N GLN A 64 -10.46 -1.18 -7.49
CA GLN A 64 -10.83 -2.07 -6.37
C GLN A 64 -10.68 -3.56 -6.72
N ASN A 65 -11.04 -3.97 -7.94
CA ASN A 65 -10.87 -5.36 -8.37
C ASN A 65 -9.39 -5.75 -8.49
N GLU A 66 -8.54 -4.84 -8.94
CA GLU A 66 -7.10 -5.09 -9.03
C GLU A 66 -6.46 -5.25 -7.65
N LEU A 67 -6.78 -4.35 -6.72
CA LEU A 67 -6.35 -4.47 -5.33
C LEU A 67 -6.84 -5.79 -4.70
N ALA A 68 -8.09 -6.19 -4.97
CA ALA A 68 -8.62 -7.47 -4.50
C ALA A 68 -7.85 -8.68 -5.06
N ARG A 69 -7.36 -8.61 -6.31
CA ARG A 69 -6.50 -9.67 -6.88
C ARG A 69 -5.14 -9.73 -6.21
N LEU A 70 -4.52 -8.58 -5.94
CA LEU A 70 -3.27 -8.51 -5.18
C LEU A 70 -3.46 -9.06 -3.77
N GLU A 71 -4.57 -8.72 -3.13
CA GLU A 71 -4.95 -9.26 -1.82
C GLU A 71 -5.16 -10.76 -1.86
N ALA A 72 -5.80 -11.30 -2.90
CA ALA A 72 -6.05 -12.74 -3.02
C ALA A 72 -4.77 -13.56 -2.99
N VAL A 73 -3.70 -13.08 -3.65
CA VAL A 73 -2.42 -13.82 -3.79
C VAL A 73 -1.37 -13.49 -2.72
N SER A 74 -1.63 -12.50 -1.87
CA SER A 74 -0.69 -12.08 -0.81
C SER A 74 -1.17 -12.54 0.57
N THR A 75 -0.23 -12.80 1.48
CA THR A 75 -0.54 -13.23 2.85
C THR A 75 -0.10 -12.22 3.90
N GLU A 76 0.90 -11.39 3.62
CA GLU A 76 1.35 -10.32 4.51
C GLU A 76 1.19 -8.94 3.87
N PHE A 77 0.63 -8.01 4.66
CA PHE A 77 0.37 -6.65 4.22
C PHE A 77 0.93 -5.66 5.24
N ARG A 78 1.71 -4.68 4.76
CA ARG A 78 2.29 -3.62 5.59
C ARG A 78 1.85 -2.28 5.02
N TYR A 79 0.93 -1.62 5.71
CA TYR A 79 0.37 -0.33 5.32
C TYR A 79 1.03 0.78 6.12
N PHE A 80 1.86 1.60 5.48
CA PHE A 80 2.31 2.86 6.07
C PHE A 80 1.38 3.98 5.63
N LEU A 81 0.62 4.51 6.58
CA LEU A 81 -0.42 5.50 6.38
C LEU A 81 0.12 6.85 6.86
N LEU A 82 0.65 7.62 5.92
CA LEU A 82 1.35 8.88 6.21
C LEU A 82 0.39 10.02 6.55
N SER A 83 -0.69 10.16 5.79
CA SER A 83 -1.55 11.35 5.84
C SER A 83 -3.04 11.05 6.02
N MET A 84 -3.48 9.83 5.70
CA MET A 84 -4.91 9.46 5.69
C MET A 84 -5.09 7.97 6.02
N ILE A 85 -6.28 7.62 6.51
CA ILE A 85 -6.67 6.24 6.81
C ILE A 85 -7.01 5.49 5.52
N THR A 86 -6.64 4.21 5.43
CA THR A 86 -7.04 3.34 4.32
C THR A 86 -8.50 2.90 4.42
N GLY A 87 -9.13 2.63 3.27
CA GLY A 87 -10.51 2.14 3.20
C GLY A 87 -10.78 0.83 3.95
N LEU A 88 -9.75 0.04 4.25
CA LEU A 88 -9.89 -1.18 5.07
C LEU A 88 -10.23 -0.87 6.54
N LEU A 89 -9.75 0.28 7.04
CA LEU A 89 -9.93 0.72 8.43
C LEU A 89 -11.05 1.75 8.59
N ALA A 90 -11.58 2.25 7.47
CA ALA A 90 -12.50 3.38 7.42
C ALA A 90 -13.94 2.99 7.82
N THR A 91 -14.66 3.93 8.44
CA THR A 91 -16.13 3.88 8.59
C THR A 91 -16.81 4.19 7.25
N PRO A 92 -18.10 3.84 7.07
CA PRO A 92 -18.86 4.24 5.88
C PRO A 92 -18.86 5.75 5.62
N GLU A 93 -18.91 6.56 6.67
CA GLU A 93 -18.85 8.03 6.64
C GLU A 93 -17.49 8.47 6.08
N TYR A 94 -16.39 7.93 6.60
CA TYR A 94 -15.04 8.24 6.13
C TYR A 94 -14.84 7.82 4.68
N VAL A 95 -15.33 6.63 4.30
CA VAL A 95 -15.28 6.17 2.90
C VAL A 95 -16.00 7.16 1.99
N ARG A 96 -17.21 7.59 2.35
CA ARG A 96 -17.99 8.57 1.58
C ARG A 96 -17.25 9.89 1.43
N ALA A 97 -16.74 10.46 2.52
CA ALA A 97 -16.02 11.73 2.49
C ALA A 97 -14.73 11.64 1.66
N SER A 98 -14.01 10.52 1.73
CA SER A 98 -12.71 10.34 1.04
C SER A 98 -12.79 10.35 -0.49
N ILE A 99 -13.98 10.21 -1.06
CA ILE A 99 -14.20 10.20 -2.52
C ILE A 99 -15.25 11.23 -2.94
N ALA A 100 -15.66 12.15 -2.06
CA ALA A 100 -16.73 13.11 -2.34
C ALA A 100 -16.42 14.01 -3.55
N ASP A 101 -15.14 14.23 -3.86
CA ASP A 101 -14.66 15.01 -5.01
C ASP A 101 -14.73 14.25 -6.36
N VAL A 102 -15.06 12.96 -6.34
CA VAL A 102 -15.13 12.13 -7.55
C VAL A 102 -16.51 12.29 -8.20
N PRO A 103 -16.60 12.80 -9.45
CA PRO A 103 -17.89 12.96 -10.12
C PRO A 103 -18.61 11.63 -10.40
N GLY A 104 -19.94 11.62 -10.36
CA GLY A 104 -20.80 10.48 -10.72
C GLY A 104 -21.38 9.72 -9.52
N ASP A 105 -22.10 8.63 -9.79
CA ASP A 105 -22.63 7.75 -8.74
C ASP A 105 -21.51 6.93 -8.08
N GLN A 106 -21.31 7.17 -6.80
CA GLN A 106 -20.24 6.56 -5.99
C GLN A 106 -20.72 5.31 -5.24
N SER A 107 -22.01 5.01 -5.24
CA SER A 107 -22.64 3.98 -4.38
C SER A 107 -21.97 2.61 -4.55
N LYS A 108 -21.70 2.22 -5.81
CA LYS A 108 -21.00 0.96 -6.12
C LYS A 108 -19.55 0.93 -5.61
N THR A 109 -18.85 2.07 -5.68
CA THR A 109 -17.46 2.19 -5.20
C THR A 109 -17.39 2.10 -3.67
N ILE A 110 -18.33 2.76 -2.99
CA ILE A 110 -18.47 2.71 -1.53
C ILE A 110 -18.75 1.28 -1.10
N ALA A 111 -19.76 0.62 -1.71
CA ALA A 111 -20.12 -0.75 -1.41
C ALA A 111 -18.93 -1.71 -1.55
N LYS A 112 -18.17 -1.62 -2.65
CA LYS A 112 -16.97 -2.46 -2.86
C LYS A 112 -15.85 -2.19 -1.84
N LYS A 113 -15.64 -0.94 -1.44
CA LYS A 113 -14.64 -0.59 -0.41
C LYS A 113 -15.02 -1.21 0.94
N LEU A 114 -16.31 -1.15 1.30
CA LEU A 114 -16.83 -1.74 2.53
C LEU A 114 -16.79 -3.27 2.49
N GLU A 115 -17.18 -3.89 1.37
CA GLU A 115 -17.12 -5.35 1.17
C GLU A 115 -15.69 -5.89 1.32
N ARG A 116 -14.69 -5.17 0.80
CA ARG A 116 -13.26 -5.51 0.96
C ARG A 116 -12.80 -5.58 2.40
N GLN A 117 -13.46 -4.92 3.35
CA GLN A 117 -13.06 -4.98 4.77
C GLN A 117 -13.18 -6.39 5.35
N SER A 118 -13.99 -7.27 4.75
CA SER A 118 -14.08 -8.69 5.14
C SER A 118 -12.74 -9.43 5.07
N VAL A 119 -11.78 -8.95 4.27
CA VAL A 119 -10.43 -9.53 4.19
C VAL A 119 -9.68 -9.48 5.53
N LEU A 120 -10.02 -8.51 6.40
CA LEU A 120 -9.37 -8.34 7.71
C LEU A 120 -9.61 -9.52 8.64
N VAL A 121 -10.74 -10.22 8.50
CA VAL A 121 -11.07 -11.39 9.35
C VAL A 121 -10.61 -12.72 8.74
N ASN A 122 -9.87 -12.69 7.63
CA ASN A 122 -9.27 -13.90 7.06
C ASN A 122 -8.03 -14.31 7.88
N PRO A 123 -8.05 -15.48 8.55
CA PRO A 123 -6.95 -15.92 9.43
C PRO A 123 -5.66 -16.27 8.69
N GLU A 124 -5.71 -16.48 7.37
CA GLU A 124 -4.53 -16.77 6.53
C GLU A 124 -3.74 -15.50 6.16
N LYS A 125 -4.29 -14.32 6.46
CA LYS A 125 -3.70 -13.03 6.09
C LYS A 125 -3.29 -12.25 7.33
N ARG A 126 -2.12 -11.62 7.30
CA ARG A 126 -1.57 -10.80 8.37
C ARG A 126 -1.46 -9.35 7.92
N PHE A 127 -2.02 -8.45 8.71
CA PHE A 127 -2.01 -7.02 8.42
C PHE A 127 -1.22 -6.28 9.48
N THR A 128 -0.28 -5.43 9.05
CA THR A 128 0.35 -4.43 9.91
C THR A 128 0.01 -3.05 9.38
N PHE A 129 -0.73 -2.27 10.16
CA PHE A 129 -1.07 -0.88 9.87
C PHE A 129 -0.23 0.01 10.77
N LEU A 130 0.52 0.91 10.15
CA LEU A 130 1.35 1.90 10.82
C LEU A 130 0.87 3.28 10.41
N LEU A 131 0.20 3.96 11.32
CA LEU A 131 -0.35 5.29 11.11
C LEU A 131 0.59 6.32 11.72
N THR A 132 0.75 7.46 11.06
CA THR A 132 1.20 8.66 11.79
C THR A 132 0.04 9.22 12.60
N GLU A 133 0.34 10.00 13.63
CA GLU A 133 -0.68 10.82 14.32
C GLU A 133 -1.48 11.66 13.33
N GLN A 134 -0.81 12.24 12.32
CA GLN A 134 -1.47 13.02 11.28
C GLN A 134 -2.53 12.21 10.53
N ALA A 135 -2.22 10.95 10.15
CA ALA A 135 -3.16 10.11 9.44
C ALA A 135 -4.39 9.74 10.29
N ALA A 136 -4.20 9.52 11.58
CA ALA A 136 -5.31 9.23 12.50
C ALA A 136 -6.20 10.45 12.75
N ARG A 137 -5.60 11.65 12.82
CA ARG A 137 -6.26 12.88 13.26
C ARG A 137 -6.67 13.83 12.12
N TRP A 138 -6.39 13.50 10.86
CA TRP A 138 -6.75 14.37 9.74
C TRP A 138 -8.27 14.64 9.72
N PRO A 139 -8.72 15.91 9.79
CA PRO A 139 -10.13 16.26 10.02
C PRO A 139 -10.95 16.16 8.73
N LEU A 140 -11.05 14.95 8.16
CA LEU A 140 -11.86 14.68 6.97
C LEU A 140 -13.36 14.77 7.25
N LEU A 141 -13.77 14.40 8.47
CA LEU A 141 -15.16 14.35 8.91
C LEU A 141 -15.42 15.36 10.04
N PRO A 142 -16.69 15.69 10.33
CA PRO A 142 -17.06 16.39 11.55
C PRO A 142 -16.57 15.67 12.82
N PRO A 143 -16.37 16.38 13.96
CA PRO A 143 -15.75 15.82 15.15
C PRO A 143 -16.36 14.51 15.66
N ILE A 144 -17.70 14.40 15.72
CA ILE A 144 -18.39 13.18 16.19
C ILE A 144 -18.12 11.98 15.28
N GLU A 145 -18.10 12.20 13.96
CA GLU A 145 -17.82 11.14 12.99
C GLU A 145 -16.34 10.75 12.98
N MET A 146 -15.44 11.70 13.25
CA MET A 146 -14.01 11.41 13.48
C MET A 146 -13.80 10.59 14.76
N ALA A 147 -14.52 10.88 15.85
CA ALA A 147 -14.47 10.08 17.07
C ALA A 147 -14.88 8.62 16.79
N MET A 148 -15.98 8.42 16.06
CA MET A 148 -16.40 7.08 15.60
C MET A 148 -15.36 6.39 14.72
N GLN A 149 -14.63 7.15 13.89
CA GLN A 149 -13.54 6.62 13.08
C GLN A 149 -12.34 6.17 13.95
N LEU A 150 -12.04 6.87 15.03
CA LEU A 150 -10.98 6.47 15.97
C LEU A 150 -11.40 5.23 16.77
N ASP A 151 -12.65 5.16 17.23
CA ASP A 151 -13.23 3.95 17.86
C ASP A 151 -13.18 2.73 16.93
N ARG A 152 -13.39 2.94 15.63
CA ARG A 152 -13.22 1.90 14.60
C ARG A 152 -11.78 1.39 14.57
N LEU A 153 -10.77 2.26 14.65
CA LEU A 153 -9.36 1.84 14.72
C LEU A 153 -9.07 1.01 15.97
N VAL A 154 -9.58 1.43 17.13
CA VAL A 154 -9.47 0.66 18.38
C VAL A 154 -10.09 -0.72 18.22
N SER A 155 -11.29 -0.80 17.63
CA SER A 155 -12.01 -2.06 17.40
C SER A 155 -11.25 -2.99 16.45
N VAL A 156 -10.73 -2.47 15.32
CA VAL A 156 -9.96 -3.25 14.34
C VAL A 156 -8.63 -3.74 14.94
N SER A 157 -7.99 -2.96 15.82
CA SER A 157 -6.75 -3.36 16.50
C SER A 157 -6.89 -4.62 17.37
N ARG A 158 -8.11 -5.07 17.66
CA ARG A 158 -8.41 -6.28 18.45
C ARG A 158 -8.55 -7.53 17.60
N ILE A 159 -8.54 -7.41 16.27
CA ILE A 159 -8.62 -8.57 15.38
C ILE A 159 -7.29 -9.35 15.45
N PRO A 160 -7.27 -10.67 15.67
CA PRO A 160 -6.05 -11.41 16.00
C PRO A 160 -4.91 -11.32 14.96
N ASN A 161 -5.26 -11.21 13.69
CA ASN A 161 -4.33 -11.14 12.56
C ASN A 161 -4.05 -9.69 12.11
N VAL A 162 -4.50 -8.69 12.87
CA VAL A 162 -4.26 -7.27 12.64
C VAL A 162 -3.37 -6.70 13.74
N ARG A 163 -2.26 -6.10 13.34
CA ARG A 163 -1.40 -5.30 14.21
C ARG A 163 -1.52 -3.84 13.80
N LEU A 164 -1.97 -2.98 14.71
CA LEU A 164 -2.14 -1.55 14.46
C LEU A 164 -1.25 -0.77 15.41
N GLY A 165 -0.49 0.17 14.85
CA GLY A 165 0.41 1.06 15.59
C GLY A 165 0.28 2.48 15.11
N VAL A 166 0.59 3.41 16.01
CA VAL A 166 0.53 4.85 15.76
C VAL A 166 1.88 5.46 16.12
N ILE A 167 2.40 6.34 15.27
CA ILE A 167 3.59 7.15 15.52
C ILE A 167 3.14 8.51 16.06
N PRO A 168 3.21 8.77 17.38
CA PRO A 168 2.87 10.06 17.96
C PRO A 168 3.95 11.11 17.66
N LEU A 169 3.56 12.39 17.52
CA LEU A 169 4.47 13.48 17.18
C LEU A 169 5.10 14.18 18.41
N GLY A 170 5.09 13.53 19.58
CA GLY A 170 5.61 14.08 20.84
C GLY A 170 7.13 14.03 21.03
N GLY A 171 7.90 13.50 20.06
CA GLY A 171 9.34 13.24 20.22
C GLY A 171 10.19 13.54 18.98
N HIS A 172 11.50 13.23 19.06
CA HIS A 172 12.42 13.37 17.93
C HIS A 172 12.40 12.12 17.05
N ILE A 173 12.01 12.29 15.78
CA ILE A 173 11.98 11.22 14.78
C ILE A 173 12.87 11.65 13.60
N PRO A 174 14.12 11.15 13.49
CA PRO A 174 15.07 11.54 12.43
C PRO A 174 14.79 10.84 11.08
N GLU A 175 13.52 10.61 10.75
CA GLU A 175 13.07 9.97 9.51
C GLU A 175 12.35 10.98 8.61
N ARG A 176 12.28 10.68 7.30
CA ARG A 176 11.65 11.56 6.30
C ARG A 176 10.60 10.81 5.49
N PRO A 177 9.43 10.51 6.07
CA PRO A 177 8.38 9.83 5.32
C PRO A 177 7.83 10.75 4.23
N LEU A 178 7.87 10.27 2.98
CA LEU A 178 7.45 11.06 1.80
C LEU A 178 6.04 10.72 1.31
N ASN A 179 5.64 9.45 1.37
CA ASN A 179 4.39 8.97 0.78
C ASN A 179 3.72 7.91 1.67
N THR A 180 2.41 7.75 1.48
CA THR A 180 1.68 6.55 1.91
C THR A 180 2.05 5.41 0.99
N PHE A 181 2.40 4.24 1.56
CA PHE A 181 2.73 3.06 0.77
C PHE A 181 2.22 1.77 1.42
N THR A 182 2.06 0.74 0.60
CA THR A 182 1.70 -0.61 1.05
C THR A 182 2.69 -1.61 0.49
N VAL A 183 3.25 -2.47 1.34
CA VAL A 183 4.04 -3.62 0.91
C VAL A 183 3.21 -4.90 1.02
N TYR A 184 3.21 -5.68 -0.05
CA TYR A 184 2.60 -6.99 -0.16
C TYR A 184 3.70 -8.06 -0.20
N ASP A 185 3.75 -8.88 0.84
CA ASP A 185 4.79 -9.89 1.08
C ASP A 185 6.22 -9.31 0.95
N ARG A 186 6.97 -9.84 -0.03
CA ARG A 186 8.31 -9.38 -0.44
C ARG A 186 8.38 -9.11 -1.94
N ARG A 187 7.23 -8.96 -2.60
CA ARG A 187 7.11 -9.01 -4.06
C ARG A 187 6.61 -7.72 -4.68
N LEU A 188 5.86 -6.93 -3.92
CA LEU A 188 5.20 -5.75 -4.46
C LEU A 188 5.13 -4.65 -3.41
N ALA A 189 5.36 -3.42 -3.84
CA ALA A 189 5.04 -2.22 -3.10
C ALA A 189 4.16 -1.31 -3.95
N THR A 190 3.16 -0.67 -3.33
CA THR A 190 2.37 0.39 -3.96
C THR A 190 2.60 1.69 -3.22
N VAL A 191 2.77 2.78 -3.95
CA VAL A 191 3.07 4.10 -3.39
C VAL A 191 2.05 5.08 -3.91
N GLU A 192 1.21 5.61 -3.02
CA GLU A 192 0.16 6.55 -3.38
C GLU A 192 0.75 7.96 -3.51
N THR A 193 0.32 8.68 -4.53
CA THR A 193 0.71 10.07 -4.81
C THR A 193 -0.55 10.90 -5.10
N GLY A 194 -0.42 12.22 -5.19
CA GLY A 194 -1.56 13.09 -5.50
C GLY A 194 -2.18 12.81 -6.87
N THR A 195 -1.41 12.32 -7.84
CA THR A 195 -1.86 12.13 -9.24
C THR A 195 -2.10 10.67 -9.62
N GLY A 196 -1.68 9.72 -8.77
CA GLY A 196 -1.67 8.31 -9.14
C GLY A 196 -1.10 7.41 -8.04
N ALA A 197 -0.80 6.17 -8.41
CA ALA A 197 0.00 5.27 -7.60
C ALA A 197 1.12 4.64 -8.43
N LEU A 198 2.29 4.48 -7.83
CA LEU A 198 3.36 3.66 -8.38
C LEU A 198 3.18 2.22 -7.91
N ILE A 199 3.33 1.27 -8.82
CA ILE A 199 3.35 -0.16 -8.54
C ILE A 199 4.77 -0.65 -8.80
N LEU A 200 5.46 -1.08 -7.74
CA LEU A 200 6.87 -1.44 -7.74
C LEU A 200 7.00 -2.95 -7.50
N ARG A 201 7.61 -3.65 -8.46
CA ARG A 201 7.86 -5.10 -8.40
C ARG A 201 9.34 -5.46 -8.29
N ASP A 202 10.22 -4.45 -8.43
CA ASP A 202 11.66 -4.63 -8.28
C ASP A 202 12.03 -5.00 -6.85
N HIS A 203 12.89 -6.00 -6.68
CA HIS A 203 13.26 -6.49 -5.36
C HIS A 203 13.95 -5.42 -4.49
N ARG A 204 14.73 -4.53 -5.10
CA ARG A 204 15.46 -3.47 -4.40
C ARG A 204 14.48 -2.42 -3.89
N ASP A 205 13.55 -1.99 -4.74
CA ASP A 205 12.51 -1.03 -4.37
C ASP A 205 11.61 -1.60 -3.27
N VAL A 206 11.14 -2.84 -3.42
CA VAL A 206 10.29 -3.49 -2.41
C VAL A 206 11.06 -3.67 -1.09
N SER A 207 12.36 -3.99 -1.14
CA SER A 207 13.18 -4.12 0.07
C SER A 207 13.40 -2.78 0.75
N ALA A 208 13.65 -1.71 0.01
CA ALA A 208 13.78 -0.36 0.55
C ALA A 208 12.52 0.08 1.31
N TYR A 209 11.32 -0.12 0.74
CA TYR A 209 10.07 0.20 1.44
C TYR A 209 9.82 -0.68 2.67
N ARG A 210 10.31 -1.93 2.68
CA ARG A 210 10.24 -2.80 3.87
C ARG A 210 11.18 -2.32 4.98
N GLU A 211 12.38 -1.89 4.61
CA GLU A 211 13.34 -1.33 5.55
C GLU A 211 12.84 -0.01 6.12
N ASP A 212 12.27 0.87 5.30
CA ASP A 212 11.60 2.10 5.74
C ASP A 212 10.47 1.79 6.73
N PHE A 213 9.60 0.84 6.39
CA PHE A 213 8.53 0.41 7.29
C PHE A 213 9.07 -0.05 8.64
N GLN A 214 10.10 -0.92 8.64
CA GLN A 214 10.72 -1.43 9.86
C GLN A 214 11.34 -0.32 10.71
N ARG A 215 11.97 0.69 10.10
CA ARG A 215 12.48 1.86 10.85
C ARG A 215 11.34 2.64 11.48
N TYR A 216 10.25 2.86 10.76
CA TYR A 216 9.08 3.58 11.26
C TYR A 216 8.37 2.83 12.40
N GLU A 217 8.33 1.49 12.35
CA GLU A 217 7.77 0.68 13.44
C GLU A 217 8.46 0.93 14.78
N GLY A 218 9.76 1.26 14.77
CA GLY A 218 10.55 1.56 15.96
C GLY A 218 10.11 2.83 16.70
N TYR A 219 9.32 3.70 16.06
CA TYR A 219 8.80 4.94 16.65
C TYR A 219 7.30 4.85 17.00
N ALA A 220 6.65 3.72 16.72
CA ALA A 220 5.23 3.57 17.00
C ALA A 220 4.95 2.98 18.39
N VAL A 221 3.84 3.44 18.97
CA VAL A 221 3.16 2.76 20.07
C VAL A 221 2.23 1.70 19.51
N TRP A 222 2.08 0.59 20.25
CA TRP A 222 1.32 -0.59 19.82
C TRP A 222 0.42 -1.11 20.94
N GLY A 223 -0.50 -2.01 20.63
CA GLY A 223 -1.28 -2.73 21.64
C GLY A 223 -2.15 -1.80 22.50
N ASP A 224 -2.11 -1.98 23.83
CA ASP A 224 -2.94 -1.21 24.77
C ASP A 224 -2.59 0.28 24.78
N GLU A 225 -1.30 0.63 24.66
CA GLU A 225 -0.86 2.04 24.59
C GLU A 225 -1.41 2.73 23.35
N CYS A 226 -1.34 2.07 22.19
CA CYS A 226 -1.95 2.58 20.96
C CYS A 226 -3.48 2.74 21.09
N ARG A 227 -4.15 1.79 21.75
CA ARG A 227 -5.61 1.87 21.96
C ARG A 227 -5.98 3.01 22.90
N ALA A 228 -5.23 3.21 23.97
CA ALA A 228 -5.43 4.31 24.91
C ALA A 228 -5.25 5.66 24.21
N LEU A 229 -4.19 5.80 23.41
CA LEU A 229 -3.92 7.02 22.63
C LEU A 229 -5.05 7.34 21.64
N LEU A 230 -5.54 6.33 20.90
CA LEU A 230 -6.65 6.51 19.97
C LEU A 230 -7.96 6.89 20.68
N ALA A 231 -8.22 6.31 21.86
CA ALA A 231 -9.39 6.62 22.67
C ALA A 231 -9.32 8.01 23.32
N GLU A 232 -8.12 8.51 23.63
CA GLU A 232 -7.91 9.89 24.10
C GLU A 232 -8.24 10.92 23.00
N TRP A 233 -7.98 10.58 21.74
CA TRP A 233 -8.26 11.47 20.61
C TRP A 233 -9.72 11.45 20.13
N ALA A 234 -10.50 10.44 20.52
CA ALA A 234 -11.91 10.28 20.16
C ALA A 234 -12.80 11.19 21.01
#